data_AF-A0A7S3JK72-F1
#
_entry.id   AF-A0A7S3JK72-F1
#
_cell.length_a   1.000
_cell.length_b   1.000
_cell.length_c   1.000
_cell.angle_alpha   90.00
_cell.angle_beta   90.00
_cell.angle_gamma   90.00
#
_symmetry.space_group_name_H-M   'P 1'
#
loop_
_entity.id
_entity.type
_entity.pdbx_description
1 polymer ?
#
loop_
_entity_poly.entity_id
_entity_poly.type
_entity_poly.pdbx_seq_one_letter_code
_entity_poly.pdbx_strand_id
1 'polypeptide(L)'
;KLETADQAQTIQQLNAKLFTLQEDMNRFDSKKCNDSQSKNDSCSPKVPSKDLYREKYRTVMHRLGILLECPINLTQMEEPVVSPSGYTVDRFAMTWLISTKSLDPFTKTEVCSSIVKNYLAVKLLMLYNE
;
A
#
# COMPACT_ATOMS: atom_id res chain seq x y z
N LYS A 1 23.16 -24.99 34.09
CA LYS A 1 21.74 -25.40 34.32
C LYS A 1 20.79 -24.20 34.53
N LEU A 2 21.18 -22.96 34.19
CA LEU A 2 20.34 -21.75 34.40
C LEU A 2 19.70 -21.19 33.12
N GLU A 3 20.10 -21.61 31.92
CA GLU A 3 19.60 -21.02 30.64
C GLU A 3 18.22 -21.55 30.20
N THR A 4 17.80 -22.70 30.70
CA THR A 4 16.53 -23.34 30.29
C THR A 4 15.29 -22.70 30.91
N ALA A 5 15.45 -22.03 32.07
CA ALA A 5 14.33 -21.37 32.76
C ALA A 5 13.90 -20.07 32.04
N ASP A 6 14.88 -19.28 31.57
CA ASP A 6 14.64 -18.02 30.86
C ASP A 6 14.01 -18.26 29.47
N GLN A 7 14.43 -19.33 28.79
CA GLN A 7 13.83 -19.76 27.53
C GLN A 7 12.40 -20.24 27.72
N ALA A 8 12.11 -21.02 28.77
CA ALA A 8 10.77 -21.48 29.07
C ALA A 8 9.81 -20.30 29.37
N GLN A 9 10.29 -19.30 30.10
CA GLN A 9 9.52 -18.11 30.43
C GLN A 9 9.23 -17.25 29.18
N THR A 10 10.19 -17.15 28.26
CA THR A 10 10.04 -16.45 26.98
C THR A 10 9.01 -17.16 26.08
N ILE A 11 9.08 -18.50 25.98
CA ILE A 11 8.12 -19.29 25.21
C ILE A 11 6.70 -19.15 25.79
N GLN A 12 6.58 -19.12 27.11
CA GLN A 12 5.29 -18.95 27.79
C GLN A 12 4.68 -17.56 27.52
N GLN A 13 5.50 -16.50 27.50
CA GLN A 13 5.07 -15.15 27.12
C GLN A 13 4.66 -15.05 25.65
N LEU A 14 5.37 -15.72 24.74
CA LEU A 14 5.03 -15.74 23.32
C LEU A 14 3.71 -16.47 23.07
N ASN A 15 3.48 -17.59 23.73
CA ASN A 15 2.21 -18.34 23.62
C ASN A 15 1.02 -17.53 24.17
N ALA A 16 1.21 -16.79 25.26
CA ALA A 16 0.18 -15.91 25.79
C ALA A 16 -0.21 -14.79 24.79
N LYS A 17 0.79 -14.18 24.13
CA LYS A 17 0.57 -13.16 23.10
C LYS A 17 -0.13 -13.73 21.86
N LEU A 18 0.23 -14.95 21.45
CA LEU A 18 -0.40 -15.63 20.31
C LEU A 18 -1.88 -15.90 20.58
N PHE A 19 -2.20 -16.35 21.80
CA PHE A 19 -3.56 -16.62 22.23
C PHE A 19 -4.43 -15.36 22.22
N THR A 20 -3.93 -14.24 22.75
CA THR A 20 -4.65 -12.96 22.72
C THR A 20 -4.92 -12.46 21.29
N LEU A 21 -3.96 -12.60 20.37
CA LEU A 21 -4.16 -12.23 18.97
C LEU A 21 -5.23 -13.08 18.29
N GLN A 22 -5.32 -14.36 18.65
CA GLN A 22 -6.31 -15.27 18.10
C GLN A 22 -7.72 -14.97 18.64
N GLU A 23 -7.85 -14.58 19.91
CA GLU A 23 -9.11 -14.07 20.46
C GLU A 23 -9.55 -12.75 19.82
N ASP A 24 -8.60 -11.83 19.55
CA ASP A 24 -8.89 -10.57 18.87
C ASP A 24 -9.33 -10.78 17.41
N MET A 25 -8.72 -11.73 16.69
CA MET A 25 -9.19 -12.14 15.36
C MET A 25 -10.62 -12.70 15.42
N ASN A 26 -10.90 -13.59 16.36
CA ASN A 26 -12.24 -14.16 16.54
C ASN A 26 -13.29 -13.10 16.93
N ARG A 27 -12.89 -12.06 17.70
CA ARG A 27 -13.74 -10.89 18.00
C ARG A 27 -13.99 -10.03 16.77
N PHE A 28 -13.02 -9.91 15.88
CA PHE A 28 -13.18 -9.13 14.65
C PHE A 28 -14.17 -9.80 13.68
N ASP A 29 -14.13 -11.13 13.57
CA ASP A 29 -15.08 -11.90 12.77
C ASP A 29 -16.51 -11.85 13.32
N SER A 30 -16.67 -11.82 14.65
CA SER A 30 -17.99 -11.75 15.29
C SER A 30 -18.60 -10.34 15.33
N LYS A 31 -17.78 -9.27 15.22
CA LYS A 31 -18.30 -7.89 15.16
C LYS A 31 -18.84 -7.46 13.79
N LYS A 32 -18.61 -8.25 12.74
CA LYS A 32 -19.12 -7.94 11.39
C LYS A 32 -20.55 -8.41 11.13
N CYS A 33 -21.18 -9.13 12.06
CA CYS A 33 -22.48 -9.78 11.83
C CYS A 33 -23.67 -9.29 12.67
N ASN A 34 -23.51 -8.28 13.54
CA ASN A 34 -24.62 -7.88 14.44
C ASN A 34 -25.30 -6.53 14.13
N ASP A 35 -24.86 -5.77 13.12
CA ASP A 35 -25.55 -4.53 12.71
C ASP A 35 -26.60 -4.74 11.60
N SER A 36 -27.14 -5.95 11.44
CA SER A 36 -28.13 -6.24 10.39
C SER A 36 -29.18 -7.26 10.81
N GLN A 37 -29.89 -6.98 11.90
CA GLN A 37 -31.19 -7.60 12.16
C GLN A 37 -32.29 -6.54 12.24
N SER A 38 -32.68 -6.03 11.07
CA SER A 38 -34.07 -5.70 10.78
C SER A 38 -34.24 -5.54 9.27
N LYS A 39 -34.66 -6.63 8.62
CA LYS A 39 -35.69 -6.70 7.57
C LYS A 39 -35.54 -8.02 6.83
N ASN A 40 -36.56 -8.85 6.95
CA ASN A 40 -36.82 -9.97 6.07
C ASN A 40 -37.09 -9.42 4.66
N ASP A 41 -36.04 -9.22 3.89
CA ASP A 41 -36.11 -9.13 2.44
C ASP A 41 -35.06 -10.09 1.91
N SER A 42 -35.46 -10.99 1.02
CA SER A 42 -34.62 -11.96 0.33
C SER A 42 -33.28 -11.34 -0.07
N CYS A 43 -32.22 -11.63 0.68
CA CYS A 43 -30.89 -11.08 0.46
C CYS A 43 -30.20 -11.88 -0.64
N SER A 44 -30.73 -11.79 -1.86
CA SER A 44 -29.90 -11.97 -3.04
C SER A 44 -28.92 -10.79 -3.05
N PRO A 45 -27.60 -11.00 -3.24
CA PRO A 45 -26.67 -9.90 -3.42
C PRO A 45 -27.22 -9.01 -4.54
N LYS A 46 -27.67 -7.79 -4.19
CA LYS A 46 -28.10 -6.83 -5.21
C LYS A 46 -26.86 -6.49 -6.01
N VAL A 47 -26.72 -7.13 -7.17
CA VAL A 47 -25.63 -6.87 -8.11
C VAL A 47 -25.68 -5.37 -8.39
N PRO A 48 -24.61 -4.61 -8.10
CA PRO A 48 -24.60 -3.18 -8.36
C PRO A 48 -24.94 -2.90 -9.82
N SER A 49 -25.67 -1.81 -10.08
CA SER A 49 -26.00 -1.44 -11.45
C SER A 49 -24.73 -1.29 -12.29
N LYS A 50 -24.82 -1.61 -13.58
CA LYS A 50 -23.69 -1.46 -14.52
C LYS A 50 -23.14 -0.03 -14.50
N ASP A 51 -24.00 0.97 -14.32
CA ASP A 51 -23.63 2.38 -14.24
C ASP A 51 -22.78 2.68 -13.00
N LEU A 52 -23.15 2.13 -11.83
CA LEU A 52 -22.37 2.31 -10.60
C LEU A 52 -20.97 1.68 -10.73
N TYR A 53 -20.87 0.53 -11.38
CA TYR A 53 -19.56 -0.08 -11.69
C TYR A 53 -18.72 0.80 -12.61
N ARG A 54 -19.34 1.34 -13.67
CA ARG A 54 -18.66 2.20 -14.64
C ARG A 54 -18.11 3.47 -13.98
N GLU A 55 -18.90 4.08 -13.11
CA GLU A 55 -18.47 5.26 -12.35
C GLU A 55 -17.32 4.94 -11.41
N LYS A 56 -17.45 3.89 -10.60
CA LYS A 56 -16.37 3.45 -9.68
C LYS A 56 -15.09 3.13 -10.44
N TYR A 57 -15.20 2.42 -11.56
CA TYR A 57 -14.05 2.11 -12.41
C TYR A 57 -13.36 3.37 -12.91
N ARG A 58 -14.12 4.37 -13.37
CA ARG A 58 -13.58 5.66 -13.83
C ARG A 58 -12.83 6.38 -12.71
N THR A 59 -13.39 6.43 -11.51
CA THR A 59 -12.72 7.05 -10.35
C THR A 59 -11.43 6.33 -10.00
N VAL A 60 -11.42 5.00 -10.02
CA VAL A 60 -10.21 4.19 -9.76
C VAL A 60 -9.15 4.46 -10.81
N MET A 61 -9.52 4.42 -12.10
CA MET A 61 -8.58 4.66 -13.20
C MET A 61 -8.02 6.08 -13.19
N HIS A 62 -8.84 7.07 -12.86
CA HIS A 62 -8.35 8.44 -12.69
C HIS A 62 -7.31 8.56 -11.56
N ARG A 63 -7.58 7.94 -10.40
CA ARG A 63 -6.62 7.91 -9.28
C ARG A 63 -5.35 7.15 -9.63
N LEU A 64 -5.45 6.07 -10.40
CA LEU A 64 -4.30 5.33 -10.90
C LEU A 64 -3.44 6.17 -11.83
N GLY A 65 -4.06 6.94 -12.73
CA GLY A 65 -3.35 7.91 -13.58
C GLY A 65 -2.51 8.88 -12.74
N ILE A 66 -3.10 9.49 -11.71
CA ILE A 66 -2.39 10.40 -10.79
C ILE A 66 -1.23 9.70 -10.07
N LEU A 67 -1.40 8.43 -9.65
CA LEU A 67 -0.33 7.67 -9.00
C LEU A 67 0.82 7.29 -9.94
N LEU A 68 0.57 7.30 -11.26
CA LEU A 68 1.55 7.00 -12.29
C LEU A 68 2.21 8.26 -12.87
N GLU A 69 1.83 9.44 -12.39
CA GLU A 69 2.52 10.70 -12.66
C GLU A 69 3.69 10.90 -11.70
N CYS A 70 4.81 11.37 -12.23
CA CYS A 70 5.97 11.72 -11.45
C CYS A 70 5.70 13.04 -10.71
N PRO A 71 5.85 13.09 -9.38
CA PRO A 71 5.49 14.27 -8.59
C PRO A 71 6.49 15.44 -8.73
N ILE A 72 7.60 15.26 -9.45
CA ILE A 72 8.61 16.30 -9.69
C ILE A 72 8.31 17.09 -10.96
N ASN A 73 8.04 16.39 -12.06
CA ASN A 73 7.84 17.00 -13.38
C ASN A 73 6.38 16.95 -13.86
N LEU A 74 5.48 16.30 -13.10
CA LEU A 74 4.06 16.17 -13.37
C LEU A 74 3.75 15.50 -14.72
N THR A 75 4.64 14.63 -15.19
CA THR A 75 4.44 13.82 -16.39
C THR A 75 4.25 12.36 -16.00
N GLN A 76 3.60 11.58 -16.87
CA GLN A 76 3.54 10.13 -16.71
C GLN A 76 4.97 9.56 -16.59
N MET A 77 5.18 8.66 -15.64
CA MET A 77 6.47 7.98 -15.44
C MET A 77 6.72 7.00 -16.58
N GLU A 78 7.95 6.98 -17.08
CA GLU A 78 8.45 5.95 -18.01
C GLU A 78 9.25 4.90 -17.24
N GLU A 79 10.10 5.35 -16.32
CA GLU A 79 10.94 4.48 -15.49
C GLU A 79 10.76 4.80 -14.00
N PRO A 80 9.74 4.20 -13.34
CA PRO A 80 9.48 4.40 -11.93
C PRO A 80 10.62 3.93 -11.02
N VAL A 81 11.11 4.81 -10.17
CA VAL A 81 12.15 4.55 -9.16
C VAL A 81 11.72 5.09 -7.80
N VAL A 82 12.27 4.53 -6.73
CA VAL A 82 12.00 4.96 -5.35
C VAL A 82 13.08 5.94 -4.91
N SER A 83 12.67 7.13 -4.46
CA SER A 83 13.55 8.11 -3.83
C SER A 83 14.01 7.63 -2.44
N PRO A 84 15.08 8.21 -1.87
CA PRO A 84 15.47 7.94 -0.49
C PRO A 84 14.35 8.20 0.53
N SER A 85 13.45 9.13 0.20
CA SER A 85 12.26 9.47 0.97
C SER A 85 11.09 8.47 0.83
N GLY A 86 11.23 7.45 -0.03
CA GLY A 86 10.20 6.41 -0.24
C GLY A 86 9.14 6.76 -1.28
N TYR A 87 9.22 7.94 -1.92
CA TYR A 87 8.31 8.35 -2.99
C TYR A 87 8.71 7.71 -4.31
N THR A 88 7.72 7.39 -5.15
CA THR A 88 7.99 6.93 -6.51
C THR A 88 8.08 8.14 -7.43
N VAL A 89 9.16 8.22 -8.20
CA VAL A 89 9.41 9.28 -9.16
C VAL A 89 9.94 8.68 -10.46
N ASP A 90 10.00 9.48 -11.51
CA ASP A 90 10.65 9.06 -12.75
C ASP A 90 12.19 9.07 -12.62
N ARG A 91 12.86 8.09 -13.23
CA ARG A 91 14.33 7.99 -13.26
C ARG A 91 14.98 9.26 -13.79
N PHE A 92 14.43 9.87 -14.84
CA PHE A 92 14.97 11.09 -15.42
C PHE A 92 14.99 12.23 -14.40
N ALA A 93 13.88 12.44 -13.70
CA ALA A 93 13.76 13.46 -12.66
C ALA A 93 14.73 13.21 -11.49
N MET A 94 14.84 11.96 -11.04
CA MET A 94 15.79 11.56 -9.99
C MET A 94 17.25 11.81 -10.41
N THR A 95 17.59 11.46 -11.65
CA THR A 95 18.94 11.65 -12.20
C THR A 95 19.28 13.13 -12.31
N TRP A 96 18.32 13.96 -12.71
CA TRP A 96 18.47 15.41 -12.74
C TRP A 96 18.75 15.98 -11.35
N LEU A 97 17.99 15.57 -10.32
CA LEU A 97 18.23 15.99 -8.93
C LEU A 97 19.66 15.63 -8.46
N ILE A 98 20.11 14.40 -8.73
CA ILE A 98 21.46 13.94 -8.38
C ILE A 98 22.53 14.77 -9.10
N SER A 99 22.36 14.98 -10.41
CA SER A 99 23.35 15.72 -11.23
C SER A 99 23.47 17.19 -10.83
N THR A 100 22.38 17.81 -10.41
CA THR A 100 22.33 19.22 -9.99
C THR A 100 22.69 19.41 -8.52
N LYS A 101 22.91 18.32 -7.78
CA LYS A 101 23.06 18.31 -6.32
C LYS A 101 21.88 19.01 -5.63
N SER A 102 20.69 18.89 -6.22
CA SER A 102 19.46 19.42 -5.64
C SER A 102 18.99 18.54 -4.50
N LEU A 103 18.31 19.15 -3.53
CA LEU A 103 17.69 18.42 -2.43
C LEU A 103 16.43 17.69 -2.90
N ASP A 104 16.10 16.59 -2.23
CA ASP A 104 14.82 15.91 -2.37
C ASP A 104 13.68 16.91 -2.04
N PRO A 105 12.69 17.12 -2.94
CA PRO A 105 11.63 18.10 -2.72
C PRO A 105 10.67 17.75 -1.58
N PHE A 106 10.62 16.49 -1.14
CA PHE A 106 9.74 16.00 -0.07
C PHE A 106 10.42 16.09 1.30
N THR A 107 11.69 15.70 1.39
CA THR A 107 12.42 15.63 2.68
C THR A 107 13.42 16.76 2.89
N LYS A 108 13.76 17.52 1.84
CA LYS A 108 14.82 18.55 1.84
C LYS A 108 16.18 18.00 2.25
N THR A 109 16.45 16.73 1.96
CA THR A 109 17.74 16.06 2.22
C THR A 109 18.50 15.82 0.93
N GLU A 110 19.81 15.61 1.01
CA GLU A 110 20.60 15.23 -0.16
C GLU A 110 20.10 13.92 -0.76
N VAL A 111 20.05 13.87 -2.08
CA VAL A 111 19.64 12.69 -2.82
C VAL A 111 20.84 11.77 -2.97
N CYS A 112 20.72 10.54 -2.47
CA CYS A 112 21.77 9.53 -2.61
C CYS A 112 21.89 9.06 -4.07
N SER A 113 23.11 8.70 -4.50
CA SER A 113 23.39 8.25 -5.88
C SER A 113 22.79 6.88 -6.22
N SER A 114 22.38 6.09 -5.23
CA SER A 114 21.77 4.78 -5.45
C SER A 114 20.29 4.92 -5.83
N ILE A 115 19.96 4.58 -7.07
CA ILE A 115 18.58 4.59 -7.58
C ILE A 115 17.97 3.18 -7.47
N VAL A 116 16.86 3.05 -6.75
CA VAL A 116 16.14 1.77 -6.57
C VAL A 116 14.96 1.71 -7.52
N LYS A 117 14.85 0.65 -8.34
CA LYS A 117 13.71 0.45 -9.25
C LYS A 117 12.42 0.11 -8.47
N ASN A 118 11.29 0.68 -8.84
CA ASN A 118 9.99 0.30 -8.30
C ASN A 118 9.27 -0.70 -9.23
N TYR A 119 9.52 -2.00 -9.04
CA TYR A 119 8.91 -3.04 -9.88
C TYR A 119 7.38 -3.12 -9.81
N LEU A 120 6.78 -2.70 -8.69
CA LEU A 120 5.32 -2.66 -8.56
C LEU A 120 4.73 -1.55 -9.42
N ALA A 121 5.33 -0.35 -9.39
CA ALA A 121 4.91 0.75 -10.23
C ALA A 121 5.14 0.45 -11.72
N VAL A 122 6.25 -0.21 -12.09
CA VAL A 122 6.49 -0.68 -13.47
C VAL A 122 5.35 -1.60 -13.93
N LYS A 123 4.97 -2.59 -13.12
CA LYS A 123 3.89 -3.52 -13.46
C LYS A 123 2.53 -2.81 -13.55
N LEU A 124 2.28 -1.84 -12.68
CA LEU A 124 1.07 -1.03 -12.71
C LEU A 124 0.99 -0.16 -13.97
N LEU A 125 2.11 0.42 -14.39
CA LEU A 125 2.21 1.23 -15.61
C LEU A 125 1.92 0.38 -16.86
N MET A 126 2.44 -0.85 -16.91
CA MET A 126 2.13 -1.79 -18.00
C MET A 126 0.63 -2.07 -18.08
N LEU A 127 -0.01 -2.41 -16.96
CA LEU A 127 -1.45 -2.71 -16.91
C LEU A 127 -2.34 -1.50 -17.21
N TYR A 128 -1.86 -0.28 -16.96
CA TYR A 128 -2.62 0.95 -17.22
C TYR A 128 -2.62 1.35 -18.70
N ASN A 129 -1.58 0.96 -19.45
CA ASN A 129 -1.41 1.29 -20.86
C ASN A 129 -1.89 0.20 -21.82
N GLU A 130 -2.30 -0.97 -21.31
CA GLU A 130 -2.98 -2.06 -22.06
C GLU A 130 -4.46 -1.74 -22.31
#